data_AF-A0AAU9QRF8-F1
#
_entry.id   AF-A0AAU9QRF8-F1
#
_cell.length_a   1.000
_cell.length_b   1.000
_cell.length_c   1.000
_cell.angle_alpha   90.00
_cell.angle_beta   90.00
_cell.angle_gamma   90.00
#
_symmetry.space_group_name_H-M   'P 1'
#
loop_
_entity.id
_entity.type
_entity.pdbx_description
1 polymer ?
#
loop_
_entity_poly.entity_id
_entity_poly.type
_entity_poly.pdbx_seq_one_letter_code
_entity_poly.pdbx_strand_id
1 'polypeptide(L)'
;MKQRKESINISTILHKNQRSRDRINETLNRAQRLTDDPDKELREKECVCKSCHYLSNIRIGGASMTERPCGICEDIMRFGSTATDVICKECAKDNKICKQCGADMELKDRRTPYPFEQIREDIK
;
A
#
# COMPACT_ATOMS: atom_id res chain seq x y z
N MET A 1 -26.37 -7.35 14.32
CA MET A 1 -25.37 -7.50 15.40
C MET A 1 -25.75 -6.56 16.54
N LYS A 2 -25.99 -7.06 17.76
CA LYS A 2 -26.25 -6.22 18.95
C LYS A 2 -24.95 -6.08 19.74
N GLN A 3 -24.51 -4.85 19.95
CA GLN A 3 -23.30 -4.54 20.73
C GLN A 3 -23.57 -4.68 22.23
N ARG A 4 -22.53 -5.00 23.01
CA ARG A 4 -22.62 -5.08 24.48
C ARG A 4 -22.34 -3.71 25.11
N LYS A 5 -22.93 -3.45 26.29
CA LYS A 5 -22.61 -2.26 27.10
C LYS A 5 -21.19 -2.35 27.63
N GLU A 6 -20.43 -1.27 27.51
CA GLU A 6 -19.10 -1.17 28.11
C GLU A 6 -19.20 -0.52 29.51
N SER A 7 -18.51 -1.09 30.50
CA SER A 7 -18.42 -0.52 31.85
C SER A 7 -17.25 0.46 31.93
N ILE A 8 -17.50 1.69 32.38
CA ILE A 8 -16.45 2.70 32.58
C ILE A 8 -16.07 2.75 34.06
N ASN A 9 -14.80 2.47 34.34
CA ASN A 9 -14.16 2.60 35.65
C ASN A 9 -12.75 3.18 35.50
N ILE A 10 -12.10 3.48 36.64
CA ILE A 10 -10.76 4.11 36.65
C ILE A 10 -9.76 3.31 35.82
N SER A 11 -9.70 1.98 35.97
CA SER A 11 -8.78 1.12 35.22
C SER A 11 -9.01 1.19 33.71
N THR A 12 -10.28 1.17 33.27
CA THR A 12 -10.61 1.30 31.84
C THR A 12 -10.25 2.67 31.29
N ILE A 13 -10.41 3.74 32.08
CA ILE A 13 -10.00 5.10 31.70
C ILE A 13 -8.49 5.16 31.53
N LEU A 14 -7.72 4.66 32.50
CA LEU A 14 -6.26 4.64 32.43
C LEU A 14 -5.75 3.85 31.22
N HIS A 15 -6.31 2.67 30.95
CA HIS A 15 -5.96 1.86 29.78
C HIS A 15 -6.30 2.60 28.47
N LYS A 16 -7.50 3.19 28.37
CA LYS A 16 -7.91 3.96 27.20
C LYS A 16 -7.02 5.19 26.98
N ASN A 17 -6.63 5.89 28.06
CA ASN A 17 -5.70 7.02 27.99
C ASN A 17 -4.34 6.59 27.44
N GLN A 18 -3.79 5.46 27.91
CA GLN A 18 -2.53 4.94 27.41
C GLN A 18 -2.64 4.59 25.92
N ARG A 19 -3.65 3.81 25.54
CA ARG A 19 -3.91 3.43 24.14
C ARG A 19 -4.07 4.64 23.22
N SER A 20 -4.74 5.69 23.69
CA SER A 20 -4.91 6.93 22.94
C SER A 20 -3.59 7.68 22.77
N ARG A 21 -2.76 7.78 23.82
CA ARG A 21 -1.42 8.38 23.73
C ARG A 21 -0.52 7.60 22.76
N ASP A 22 -0.55 6.28 22.84
CA ASP A 22 0.24 5.42 21.94
C ASP A 22 -0.16 5.62 20.48
N ARG A 23 -1.47 5.70 20.19
CA ARG A 23 -1.97 5.98 18.83
C ARG A 23 -1.51 7.33 18.29
N ILE A 24 -1.51 8.37 19.12
CA ILE A 24 -1.02 9.70 18.73
C ILE A 24 0.47 9.61 18.37
N ASN A 25 1.28 9.02 19.26
CA ASN A 25 2.72 8.87 19.04
C ASN A 25 3.02 8.03 17.79
N GLU A 26 2.31 6.92 17.60
CA GLU A 26 2.45 6.07 16.42
C GLU A 26 2.10 6.83 15.12
N THR A 27 1.04 7.64 15.15
CA THR A 27 0.63 8.45 13.99
C THR A 27 1.69 9.49 13.66
N LEU A 28 2.24 10.19 14.66
CA LEU A 28 3.31 11.17 14.48
C LEU A 28 4.59 10.50 13.93
N ASN A 29 4.97 9.35 14.49
CA ASN A 29 6.13 8.59 14.01
C ASN A 29 5.95 8.15 12.55
N ARG A 30 4.75 7.71 12.15
CA ARG A 30 4.47 7.36 10.75
C ARG A 30 4.54 8.57 9.82
N ALA A 31 4.02 9.73 10.25
CA ALA A 31 4.11 10.97 9.49
C ALA A 31 5.56 11.41 9.28
N GLN A 32 6.39 11.28 10.32
CA GLN A 32 7.82 11.56 10.22
C GLN A 32 8.50 10.59 9.25
N ARG A 33 8.28 9.27 9.36
CA ARG A 33 8.85 8.28 8.45
C ARG A 33 8.42 8.49 6.99
N LEU A 34 7.17 8.86 6.76
CA LEU A 34 6.68 9.20 5.42
C LEU A 34 7.44 10.41 4.83
N THR A 35 7.81 11.37 5.67
CA THR A 35 8.52 12.59 5.29
C THR A 35 10.00 12.32 5.03
N ASP A 36 10.67 11.66 5.98
CA ASP A 36 12.11 11.39 5.93
C ASP A 36 12.46 10.26 4.95
N ASP A 37 11.49 9.38 4.65
CA ASP A 37 11.60 8.21 3.77
C ASP A 37 12.84 7.34 4.02
N PRO A 38 13.07 6.87 5.27
CA PRO A 38 14.27 6.12 5.61
C PRO A 38 14.36 4.76 4.90
N ASP A 39 13.22 4.18 4.51
CA ASP A 39 13.14 2.87 3.84
C ASP A 39 13.08 2.99 2.31
N LYS A 40 13.55 4.11 1.74
CA LYS A 40 13.46 4.39 0.30
C LYS A 40 13.96 3.24 -0.58
N GLU A 41 15.15 2.75 -0.31
CA GLU A 41 15.76 1.66 -1.10
C GLU A 41 14.93 0.37 -1.04
N LEU A 42 14.37 0.07 0.14
CA LEU A 42 13.53 -1.10 0.35
C LEU A 42 12.21 -0.98 -0.43
N ARG A 43 11.51 0.15 -0.34
CA ARG A 43 10.24 0.34 -1.05
C ARG A 43 10.42 0.36 -2.57
N GLU A 44 11.53 0.91 -3.07
CA GLU A 44 11.85 0.92 -4.50
C GLU A 44 12.16 -0.50 -5.01
N LYS A 45 12.91 -1.29 -4.24
CA LYS A 45 13.17 -2.71 -4.53
C LYS A 45 11.89 -3.56 -4.56
N GLU A 46 10.93 -3.23 -3.71
CA GLU A 46 9.61 -3.88 -3.68
C GLU A 46 8.59 -3.29 -4.66
N CYS A 47 8.96 -2.23 -5.38
CA CYS A 47 8.10 -1.49 -6.32
C CYS A 47 6.82 -0.98 -5.65
N VAL A 48 6.94 -0.35 -4.47
CA VAL A 48 5.83 0.21 -3.70
C VAL A 48 6.04 1.72 -3.50
N CYS A 49 5.02 2.54 -3.77
CA CYS A 49 5.10 3.98 -3.56
C CYS A 49 5.10 4.34 -2.06
N LYS A 50 5.48 5.58 -1.74
CA LYS A 50 5.52 6.10 -0.36
C LYS A 50 4.22 5.87 0.41
N SER A 51 3.07 6.18 -0.21
CA SER A 51 1.76 6.02 0.43
C SER A 51 1.47 4.54 0.77
N CYS A 52 1.71 3.63 -0.18
CA CYS A 52 1.48 2.22 0.07
C CYS A 52 2.44 1.62 1.09
N HIS A 53 3.69 2.09 1.14
CA HIS A 53 4.69 1.60 2.08
C HIS A 53 4.48 2.09 3.52
N TYR A 54 4.13 3.38 3.72
CA TYR A 54 4.02 3.96 5.07
C TYR A 54 2.58 4.11 5.59
N LEU A 55 1.60 4.31 4.70
CA LEU A 55 0.21 4.59 5.09
C LEU A 55 -0.72 3.39 4.88
N SER A 56 -0.59 2.72 3.74
CA SER A 56 -1.49 1.61 3.34
C SER A 56 -0.86 0.23 3.50
N ASN A 57 0.22 0.11 4.27
CA ASN A 57 0.87 -1.18 4.54
C ASN A 57 0.00 -2.11 5.40
N ILE A 58 -0.92 -1.55 6.18
CA ILE A 58 -1.93 -2.30 6.92
C ILE A 58 -3.12 -2.53 6.00
N ARG A 59 -3.04 -3.59 5.20
CA ARG A 59 -4.16 -4.08 4.39
C ARG A 59 -4.90 -5.16 5.16
N ILE A 60 -6.23 -5.07 5.17
CA ILE A 60 -7.06 -6.17 5.65
C ILE A 60 -7.17 -7.18 4.51
N GLY A 61 -6.60 -8.36 4.70
CA GLY A 61 -6.70 -9.49 3.77
C GLY A 61 -7.31 -10.71 4.47
N GLY A 62 -8.18 -11.42 3.76
CA GLY A 62 -8.62 -12.76 4.14
C GLY A 62 -7.64 -13.82 3.64
N ALA A 63 -7.53 -14.93 4.36
CA ALA A 63 -6.77 -16.09 3.90
C ALA A 63 -7.51 -16.78 2.75
N SER A 64 -7.00 -16.64 1.53
CA SER A 64 -7.63 -17.15 0.31
C SER A 64 -6.61 -17.27 -0.81
N MET A 65 -6.62 -18.38 -1.55
CA MET A 65 -5.90 -18.46 -2.82
C MET A 65 -6.62 -17.57 -3.84
N THR A 66 -5.99 -16.46 -4.20
CA THR A 66 -6.59 -15.42 -5.05
C THR A 66 -5.76 -15.28 -6.30
N GLU A 67 -6.41 -15.38 -7.45
CA GLU A 67 -5.81 -15.07 -8.74
C GLU A 67 -6.26 -13.67 -9.18
N ARG A 68 -5.34 -12.91 -9.80
CA ARG A 68 -5.66 -11.59 -10.35
C ARG A 68 -4.80 -11.32 -11.59
N PRO A 69 -5.38 -10.92 -12.73
CA PRO A 69 -4.60 -10.50 -13.88
C PRO A 69 -3.85 -9.20 -13.60
N CYS A 70 -2.64 -9.08 -14.12
CA CYS A 70 -1.86 -7.85 -14.10
C CYS A 70 -2.59 -6.74 -14.87
N GLY A 71 -2.67 -5.53 -14.31
CA GLY A 71 -3.30 -4.39 -14.98
C GLY A 71 -2.58 -3.85 -16.23
N ILE A 72 -1.44 -4.45 -16.64
CA ILE A 72 -0.66 -4.04 -17.81
C ILE A 72 -0.47 -5.20 -18.79
N CYS A 73 0.19 -6.29 -18.38
CA CYS A 73 0.46 -7.43 -19.26
C CYS A 73 -0.64 -8.51 -19.24
N GLU A 74 -1.66 -8.37 -18.37
CA GLU A 74 -2.77 -9.31 -18.20
C GLU A 74 -2.40 -10.71 -17.67
N ASP A 75 -1.11 -10.99 -17.43
CA ASP A 75 -0.66 -12.25 -16.82
C ASP A 75 -1.33 -12.52 -15.47
N ILE A 76 -1.71 -13.78 -15.24
CA ILE A 76 -2.38 -14.21 -14.01
C ILE A 76 -1.36 -14.30 -12.87
N MET A 77 -1.51 -13.40 -11.88
CA MET A 77 -0.76 -13.44 -10.63
C MET A 77 -1.53 -14.25 -9.58
N ARG A 78 -0.80 -14.98 -8.73
CA ARG A 78 -1.37 -15.81 -7.65
C ARG A 78 -0.93 -15.30 -6.28
N PHE A 79 -1.88 -15.22 -5.35
CA PHE A 79 -1.66 -14.71 -3.99
C PHE A 79 -2.30 -15.64 -2.96
N GLY A 80 -1.70 -15.75 -1.77
CA GLY A 80 -2.26 -16.50 -0.64
C GLY A 80 -3.28 -15.71 0.20
N SER A 81 -3.64 -14.49 -0.21
CA SER A 81 -4.65 -13.68 0.47
C SER A 81 -5.47 -12.84 -0.50
N THR A 82 -6.58 -12.28 -0.02
CA THR A 82 -7.38 -11.32 -0.80
C THR A 82 -6.73 -9.94 -0.92
N ALA A 83 -5.64 -9.66 -0.19
CA ALA A 83 -4.87 -8.42 -0.31
C ALA A 83 -3.84 -8.53 -1.44
N THR A 84 -4.32 -8.51 -2.69
CA THR A 84 -3.48 -8.74 -3.88
C THR A 84 -2.84 -7.45 -4.40
N ASP A 85 -1.77 -7.58 -5.18
CA ASP A 85 -1.20 -6.48 -5.98
C ASP A 85 -2.03 -6.27 -7.25
N VAL A 86 -1.98 -5.06 -7.83
CA VAL A 86 -2.71 -4.69 -9.05
C VAL A 86 -1.91 -5.01 -10.31
N ILE A 87 -0.59 -4.91 -10.22
CA ILE A 87 0.36 -5.03 -11.33
C ILE A 87 1.47 -6.00 -10.90
N CYS A 88 1.99 -6.78 -11.84
CA CYS A 88 3.13 -7.66 -11.58
C CYS A 88 4.41 -6.86 -11.30
N LYS A 89 5.38 -7.49 -10.64
CA LYS A 89 6.63 -6.82 -10.25
C LYS A 89 7.43 -6.33 -11.46
N GLU A 90 7.39 -7.05 -12.57
CA GLU A 90 8.11 -6.71 -13.81
C GLU A 90 7.54 -5.44 -14.44
N CYS A 91 6.24 -5.41 -14.74
CA CYS A 91 5.59 -4.21 -15.27
C CYS A 91 5.71 -3.02 -14.32
N ALA A 92 5.64 -3.24 -13.00
CA ALA A 92 5.83 -2.17 -12.01
C ALA A 92 7.24 -1.58 -12.08
N LYS A 93 8.26 -2.41 -12.23
CA LYS A 93 9.67 -1.99 -12.36
C LYS A 93 9.91 -1.24 -13.66
N ASP A 94 9.43 -1.75 -14.78
CA ASP A 94 9.65 -1.16 -16.10
C ASP A 94 8.99 0.22 -16.22
N ASN A 95 7.77 0.33 -15.69
CA ASN A 95 7.02 1.58 -15.73
C ASN A 95 7.34 2.52 -14.55
N LYS A 96 8.14 2.07 -13.58
CA LYS A 96 8.44 2.78 -12.33
C LYS A 96 7.18 3.24 -11.60
N ILE A 97 6.23 2.32 -11.43
CA ILE A 97 4.95 2.56 -10.74
C ILE A 97 4.78 1.55 -9.61
N CYS A 98 3.87 1.85 -8.68
CA CYS A 98 3.56 1.00 -7.55
C CYS A 98 2.82 -0.27 -7.99
N LYS A 99 3.37 -1.45 -7.70
CA LYS A 99 2.70 -2.73 -7.97
C LYS A 99 1.35 -2.87 -7.25
N GLN A 100 1.21 -2.23 -6.09
CA GLN A 100 0.04 -2.35 -5.24
C GLN A 100 -1.14 -1.48 -5.66
N CYS A 101 -0.90 -0.26 -6.12
CA CYS A 101 -1.97 0.71 -6.41
C CYS A 101 -1.91 1.31 -7.82
N GLY A 102 -0.83 1.10 -8.56
CA GLY A 102 -0.62 1.67 -9.90
C GLY A 102 -0.16 3.13 -9.93
N ALA A 103 -0.10 3.82 -8.78
CA ALA A 103 0.39 5.21 -8.73
C ALA A 103 1.89 5.30 -9.06
N ASP A 104 2.35 6.47 -9.47
CA ASP A 104 3.79 6.75 -9.62
C ASP A 104 4.54 6.53 -8.30
N MET A 105 5.78 6.01 -8.39
CA MET A 105 6.61 5.71 -7.21
C MET A 105 6.84 6.93 -6.30
N GLU A 106 6.95 8.12 -6.89
CA GLU A 106 7.15 9.38 -6.16
C GLU A 106 5.88 10.24 -6.08
N LEU A 107 4.72 9.70 -6.51
CA LEU A 107 3.42 10.39 -6.49
C LEU A 107 3.46 11.74 -7.24
N LYS A 108 4.23 11.82 -8.33
CA LYS A 108 4.31 12.99 -9.20
C LYS A 108 3.72 12.67 -10.56
N ASP A 109 3.00 13.63 -11.11
CA ASP A 109 2.50 13.54 -12.48
C ASP A 109 3.66 13.58 -13.46
N ARG A 110 3.73 12.60 -14.36
CA ARG A 110 4.73 12.58 -15.42
C ARG A 110 4.29 13.44 -16.59
N ARG A 111 5.26 14.11 -17.21
CA ARG A 111 5.08 14.80 -18.50
C ARG A 111 5.36 13.89 -19.69
N THR A 112 6.11 12.81 -19.46
CA THR A 112 6.47 11.82 -20.47
C THR A 112 5.53 10.62 -20.39
N PRO A 113 5.14 10.01 -21.53
CA PRO A 113 4.36 8.79 -21.55
C PRO A 113 5.01 7.66 -20.75
N TYR A 114 4.20 6.75 -20.23
CA TYR A 114 4.68 5.51 -19.62
C TYR A 114 5.11 4.52 -20.70
N PRO A 115 6.09 3.65 -20.42
CA PRO A 115 6.52 2.62 -21.39
C PRO A 115 5.38 1.78 -21.96
N PHE A 116 4.38 1.41 -21.16
CA PHE A 116 3.21 0.65 -21.65
C PHE A 116 2.33 1.44 -22.65
N GLU A 117 2.40 2.77 -22.66
CA GLU A 117 1.64 3.60 -23.62
C GLU A 117 2.31 3.62 -24.98
N GLN A 118 3.65 3.59 -25.01
CA GLN A 118 4.45 3.65 -26.24
C GLN A 118 4.30 2.36 -27.07
N ILE A 119 4.25 1.20 -26.41
CA ILE A 119 4.08 -0.11 -27.07
C ILE A 119 2.78 -0.20 -27.88
N ARG A 120 1.76 0.61 -27.55
CA ARG A 120 0.48 0.64 -28.28
C ARG A 120 0.51 1.51 -29.53
N GLU A 121 1.50 2.39 -29.69
CA GLU A 121 1.64 3.24 -30.88
C GLU A 121 2.32 2.49 -32.04
N ASP A 122 3.16 1.49 -31.74
CA ASP A 122 3.87 0.68 -32.73
C ASP A 122 3.00 -0.39 -33.41
N ILE A 123 1.73 -0.53 -32.99
CA ILE A 123 0.74 -1.50 -33.53
C ILE A 123 -0.35 -0.78 -34.35
N LYS A 124 -0.10 0.45 -34.82
CA LYS A 124 -1.00 1.19 -35.72
C LYS A 124 -0.51 1.23 -37.16
#